data_AF-A0A485LIC2-F1
#
_entry.id   AF-A0A485LIC2-F1
#
_cell.length_a   1.000
_cell.length_b   1.000
_cell.length_c   1.000
_cell.angle_alpha   90.00
_cell.angle_beta   90.00
_cell.angle_gamma   90.00
#
_symmetry.space_group_name_H-M   'P 1'
#
loop_
_entity.id
_entity.type
_entity.pdbx_description
1 polymer ?
#
loop_
_entity_poly.entity_id
_entity_poly.type
_entity_poly.pdbx_seq_one_letter_code
_entity_poly.pdbx_strand_id
1 'polypeptide(L)'
;MRAVVTLALVHGAASQLYPAYCGKDMNLNTIQPLKDDARAAQLVQVQLVVRHGARAPCFADKCWKEYDEEWNCNAREIVRPQFGRADEALDTLEFSKVFTAAHNIRRGNCSLGQLIDQGFRQEVENAKSVAASICMRDTWSRNFKKAYIGAANGLFGATESVDLTNTADIYFESSDIPRTLQSGQIIAEALFPSQARGKAVPWHTQDLAVSTYFPNAAMCPALAHLNKQWSDSPEFYAWKTNPANLELDLALDEKLVTYSPASLYDCLMTSKCTDRPIPFSDELFDLIVKREETTAIMQYLYEDRNIAKLGMKAFLESIVRRLQAATSATTRPLRLALYGAHDTTIMALLAALGGEAWLKEWAPYASHVIFELYRLTATQDYAVRILYQGQPLLLGNCTSELCPLDNLAKLVATMPDCDLPALAVNNIVVKHVPMMLMLVFGIALGGAVGFIISRRYFQRQKEYPYQRLD
;
A
#
# COMPACT_ATOMS: atom_id res chain seq x y z
N MET A 1 52.41 -22.63 3.06
CA MET A 1 51.44 -21.60 3.52
C MET A 1 50.26 -21.61 2.57
N ARG A 2 49.15 -22.25 2.95
CA ARG A 2 47.89 -22.22 2.19
C ARG A 2 46.95 -21.27 2.92
N ALA A 3 46.56 -20.20 2.24
CA ALA A 3 45.64 -19.20 2.76
C ALA A 3 44.24 -19.83 2.90
N VAL A 4 43.71 -19.83 4.12
CA VAL A 4 42.31 -20.16 4.40
C VAL A 4 41.52 -18.87 4.15
N VAL A 5 40.71 -18.87 3.10
CA VAL A 5 39.71 -17.83 2.86
C VAL A 5 38.55 -18.11 3.80
N THR A 6 38.46 -17.33 4.88
CA THR A 6 37.34 -17.36 5.80
C THR A 6 36.15 -16.67 5.13
N LEU A 7 35.22 -17.46 4.59
CA LEU A 7 33.92 -16.96 4.14
C LEU A 7 33.13 -16.55 5.39
N ALA A 8 32.89 -15.26 5.57
CA ALA A 8 32.03 -14.76 6.63
C ALA A 8 30.56 -15.04 6.28
N LEU A 9 30.07 -16.21 6.70
CA LEU A 9 28.64 -16.53 6.78
C LEU A 9 28.09 -16.04 8.12
N VAL A 10 27.53 -14.83 8.16
CA VAL A 10 26.58 -14.45 9.21
C VAL A 10 25.57 -13.46 8.61
N HIS A 11 24.45 -13.95 8.11
CA HIS A 11 23.15 -13.27 8.13
C HIS A 11 22.07 -14.35 8.36
N GLY A 12 21.20 -14.08 9.33
CA GLY A 12 20.53 -15.09 10.15
C GLY A 12 19.53 -16.02 9.44
N ALA A 13 19.40 -17.23 10.01
CA ALA A 13 18.49 -18.30 9.61
C ALA A 13 16.99 -17.93 9.55
N ALA A 14 16.59 -16.73 9.98
CA ALA A 14 15.20 -16.27 9.90
C ALA A 14 14.78 -15.79 8.50
N SER A 15 15.71 -15.33 7.65
CA SER A 15 15.35 -14.80 6.31
C SER A 15 15.01 -15.89 5.30
N GLN A 16 15.26 -17.17 5.62
CA GLN A 16 14.92 -18.30 4.75
C GLN A 16 13.55 -18.94 5.07
N LEU A 17 12.90 -18.58 6.18
CA LEU A 17 11.66 -19.23 6.61
C LEU A 17 10.38 -18.54 6.08
N TYR A 18 10.42 -17.24 5.78
CA TYR A 18 9.26 -16.46 5.35
C TYR A 18 9.51 -15.72 4.04
N PRO A 19 8.48 -15.57 3.18
CA PRO A 19 8.56 -14.68 2.02
C PRO A 19 8.88 -13.23 2.43
N ALA A 20 9.58 -12.49 1.56
CA ALA A 20 9.88 -11.08 1.74
C ALA A 20 8.60 -10.27 2.07
N TYR A 21 7.47 -10.61 1.45
CA TYR A 21 6.14 -10.08 1.71
C TYR A 21 5.84 -9.88 3.21
N CYS A 22 6.26 -10.82 4.06
CA CYS A 22 5.93 -10.81 5.48
C CYS A 22 6.58 -9.68 6.27
N GLY A 23 7.66 -9.07 5.78
CA GLY A 23 8.38 -8.00 6.49
C GLY A 23 8.87 -8.44 7.87
N LYS A 24 9.42 -9.66 7.98
CA LYS A 24 9.88 -10.22 9.28
C LYS A 24 11.20 -9.61 9.73
N ASP A 25 12.10 -9.28 8.80
CA ASP A 25 13.35 -8.58 9.09
C ASP A 25 13.22 -7.08 8.80
N MET A 26 12.85 -6.31 9.83
CA MET A 26 12.69 -4.85 9.72
C MET A 26 14.02 -4.12 9.53
N ASN A 27 15.18 -4.78 9.65
CA ASN A 27 16.46 -4.14 9.33
C ASN A 27 16.59 -3.83 7.85
N LEU A 28 15.88 -4.57 6.99
CA LEU A 28 15.82 -4.31 5.55
C LEU A 28 15.23 -2.93 5.23
N ASN A 29 14.42 -2.36 6.14
CA ASN A 29 13.83 -1.04 6.03
C ASN A 29 14.77 0.10 6.52
N THR A 30 16.02 -0.21 6.86
CA THR A 30 16.97 0.78 7.38
C THR A 30 17.33 1.84 6.34
N ILE A 31 17.12 3.11 6.70
CA ILE A 31 17.48 4.27 5.87
C ILE A 31 18.99 4.36 5.69
N GLN A 32 19.44 4.20 4.46
CA GLN A 32 20.84 4.35 4.11
C GLN A 32 21.24 5.83 4.12
N PRO A 33 22.38 6.18 4.73
CA PRO A 33 22.89 7.55 4.68
C PRO A 33 23.13 7.96 3.23
N LEU A 34 23.02 9.27 2.97
CA LEU A 34 23.47 9.85 1.71
C LEU A 34 24.95 9.51 1.48
N LYS A 35 25.29 8.92 0.32
CA LYS A 35 26.68 8.54 -0.01
C LYS A 35 27.56 9.72 -0.40
N ASP A 36 26.98 10.74 -1.04
CA ASP A 36 27.68 11.99 -1.37
C ASP A 36 28.04 12.77 -0.09
N ASP A 37 29.05 13.65 -0.12
CA ASP A 37 29.48 14.37 1.09
C ASP A 37 28.28 15.09 1.70
N ALA A 38 27.80 14.58 2.84
CA ALA A 38 26.62 15.09 3.52
C ALA A 38 26.76 16.56 3.93
N ARG A 39 27.98 17.14 3.91
CA ARG A 39 28.21 18.58 4.13
C ARG A 39 27.87 19.43 2.89
N ALA A 40 27.75 18.82 1.72
CA ALA A 40 27.42 19.50 0.47
C ALA A 40 25.91 19.66 0.23
N ALA A 41 25.05 19.10 1.09
CA ALA A 41 23.60 19.15 0.93
C ALA A 41 22.85 19.22 2.27
N GLN A 42 21.87 20.10 2.36
CA GLN A 42 20.97 20.26 3.51
C GLN A 42 19.63 19.60 3.22
N LEU A 43 19.15 18.72 4.11
CA LEU A 43 17.80 18.15 4.01
C LEU A 43 16.75 19.22 4.34
N VAL A 44 15.74 19.38 3.48
CA VAL A 44 14.71 20.43 3.56
C VAL A 44 13.32 19.85 3.81
N GLN A 45 12.98 18.75 3.16
CA GLN A 45 11.67 18.11 3.27
C GLN A 45 11.80 16.60 3.12
N VAL A 46 10.94 15.86 3.81
CA VAL A 46 10.77 14.41 3.68
C VAL A 46 9.29 14.09 3.48
N GLN A 47 8.99 13.28 2.47
CA GLN A 47 7.67 12.73 2.23
C GLN A 47 7.73 11.20 2.29
N LEU A 48 7.06 10.60 3.29
CA LEU A 48 7.07 9.17 3.60
C LEU A 48 5.78 8.53 3.08
N VAL A 49 5.87 7.54 2.18
CA VAL A 49 4.74 6.73 1.73
C VAL A 49 4.92 5.33 2.27
N VAL A 50 4.07 4.90 3.21
CA VAL A 50 4.27 3.67 3.97
C VAL A 50 3.11 2.70 3.74
N ARG A 51 3.40 1.49 3.25
CA ARG A 51 2.42 0.41 3.23
C ARG A 51 2.08 0.03 4.66
N HIS A 52 0.81 -0.19 4.94
CA HIS A 52 0.40 -0.73 6.24
C HIS A 52 1.16 -2.01 6.66
N GLY A 53 1.20 -2.28 7.96
CA GLY A 53 1.79 -3.49 8.52
C GLY A 53 0.95 -4.76 8.27
N ALA A 54 1.43 -5.89 8.80
CA ALA A 54 0.72 -7.16 8.76
C ALA A 54 -0.71 -7.07 9.30
N ARG A 55 -1.61 -7.84 8.70
CA ARG A 55 -3.06 -7.75 8.92
C ARG A 55 -3.75 -9.11 8.81
N ALA A 56 -5.01 -9.16 9.21
CA ALA A 56 -5.92 -10.24 8.86
C ALA A 56 -6.26 -10.23 7.35
N PRO A 57 -6.82 -11.33 6.80
CA PRO A 57 -7.32 -11.39 5.42
C PRO A 57 -8.34 -10.28 5.15
N CYS A 58 -8.25 -9.63 3.99
CA CYS A 58 -9.12 -8.51 3.63
C CYS A 58 -10.29 -8.90 2.74
N PHE A 59 -10.35 -10.14 2.27
CA PHE A 59 -11.47 -10.65 1.48
C PHE A 59 -12.42 -11.53 2.31
N ALA A 60 -13.70 -11.49 1.92
CA ALA A 60 -14.79 -12.15 2.61
C ALA A 60 -14.92 -13.65 2.26
N ASP A 61 -14.41 -14.07 1.10
CA ASP A 61 -14.49 -15.44 0.62
C ASP A 61 -13.58 -16.39 1.42
N LYS A 62 -13.99 -17.65 1.52
CA LYS A 62 -13.20 -18.66 2.23
C LYS A 62 -11.92 -18.96 1.45
N CYS A 63 -10.79 -19.01 2.16
CA CYS A 63 -9.49 -19.21 1.54
C CYS A 63 -9.35 -20.61 0.90
N TRP A 64 -9.91 -21.63 1.55
CA TRP A 64 -9.97 -23.01 1.07
C TRP A 64 -11.12 -23.76 1.78
N LYS A 65 -11.41 -25.00 1.35
CA LYS A 65 -12.58 -25.79 1.78
C LYS A 65 -12.73 -25.90 3.31
N GLU A 66 -11.61 -26.12 3.99
CA GLU A 66 -11.54 -26.36 5.44
C GLU A 66 -11.00 -25.15 6.21
N TYR A 67 -11.08 -23.93 5.66
CA TYR A 67 -10.61 -22.73 6.35
C TYR A 67 -11.50 -22.39 7.56
N ASP A 68 -10.99 -22.60 8.76
CA ASP A 68 -11.65 -22.31 10.05
C ASP A 68 -10.74 -21.56 11.03
N GLU A 69 -9.84 -20.74 10.50
CA GLU A 69 -8.89 -19.96 11.30
C GLU A 69 -9.59 -18.82 12.07
N GLU A 70 -9.25 -18.69 13.35
CA GLU A 70 -9.72 -17.61 14.21
C GLU A 70 -8.72 -16.45 14.24
N TRP A 71 -9.20 -15.24 13.92
CA TRP A 71 -8.43 -14.01 13.89
C TRP A 71 -8.76 -13.13 15.08
N ASN A 72 -7.81 -13.02 16.00
CA ASN A 72 -7.90 -12.17 17.19
C ASN A 72 -6.90 -11.01 17.12
N CYS A 73 -7.40 -9.78 17.22
CA CYS A 73 -6.66 -8.53 17.07
C CYS A 73 -6.65 -7.76 18.40
N ASN A 74 -5.46 -7.33 18.84
CA ASN A 74 -5.32 -6.43 19.98
C ASN A 74 -5.19 -4.96 19.56
N ALA A 75 -4.76 -4.68 18.33
CA ALA A 75 -4.79 -3.33 17.76
C ALA A 75 -6.24 -2.86 17.62
N ARG A 76 -6.56 -1.68 18.17
CA ARG A 76 -7.91 -1.12 18.25
C ARG A 76 -7.92 0.35 17.87
N GLU A 77 -9.04 0.78 17.31
CA GLU A 77 -9.33 2.20 17.12
C GLU A 77 -9.87 2.77 18.43
N ILE A 78 -9.27 3.85 18.91
CA ILE A 78 -9.84 4.69 19.96
C ILE A 78 -10.49 5.88 19.26
N VAL A 79 -11.80 6.04 19.45
CA VAL A 79 -12.57 7.13 18.88
C VAL A 79 -13.04 8.05 19.99
N ARG A 80 -12.93 9.35 19.74
CA ARG A 80 -13.41 10.40 20.63
C ARG A 80 -14.30 11.35 19.81
N PRO A 81 -15.63 11.14 19.79
CA PRO A 81 -16.55 12.02 19.09
C PRO A 81 -16.41 13.45 19.63
N GLN A 82 -16.22 14.40 18.72
CA GLN A 82 -16.06 15.82 19.05
C GLN A 82 -16.82 16.67 18.04
N PHE A 83 -17.41 17.76 18.52
CA PHE A 83 -18.01 18.77 17.65
C PHE A 83 -16.92 19.78 17.25
N GLY A 84 -16.77 20.07 15.96
CA GLY A 84 -15.64 20.82 15.40
C GLY A 84 -15.56 22.33 15.71
N ARG A 85 -16.20 22.82 16.78
CA ARG A 85 -15.98 24.18 17.29
C ARG A 85 -15.00 24.13 18.46
N ALA A 86 -13.87 24.80 18.29
CA ALA A 86 -12.71 24.76 19.18
C ALA A 86 -12.93 25.31 20.62
N ASP A 87 -14.10 25.86 20.93
CA ASP A 87 -14.28 26.70 22.12
C ASP A 87 -15.02 26.05 23.30
N GLU A 88 -15.51 24.81 23.16
CA GLU A 88 -16.06 24.06 24.29
C GLU A 88 -15.28 22.76 24.49
N ALA A 89 -14.36 22.78 25.46
CA ALA A 89 -13.73 21.57 25.97
C ALA A 89 -14.81 20.75 26.72
N LEU A 90 -15.61 20.01 25.95
CA LEU A 90 -16.44 18.97 26.51
C LEU A 90 -15.50 17.83 26.94
N ASP A 91 -15.64 17.39 28.19
CA ASP A 91 -15.05 16.14 28.68
C ASP A 91 -15.70 14.99 27.90
N THR A 92 -15.18 14.70 26.70
CA THR A 92 -15.71 13.62 25.87
C THR A 92 -15.02 12.31 26.20
N LEU A 93 -15.83 11.28 26.42
CA LEU A 93 -15.36 9.92 26.65
C LEU A 93 -14.61 9.40 25.42
N GLU A 94 -13.56 8.62 25.67
CA GLU A 94 -12.89 7.82 24.67
C GLU A 94 -13.55 6.45 24.58
N PHE A 95 -13.85 5.99 23.38
CA PHE A 95 -14.46 4.70 23.13
C PHE A 95 -13.50 3.82 22.35
N SER A 96 -13.29 2.60 22.83
CA SER A 96 -12.58 1.57 22.06
C SER A 96 -13.57 0.88 21.13
N LYS A 97 -13.32 0.93 19.82
CA LYS A 97 -14.09 0.17 18.84
C LYS A 97 -13.68 -1.30 18.89
N VAL A 98 -14.62 -2.17 19.26
CA VAL A 98 -14.41 -3.61 19.41
C VAL A 98 -15.38 -4.36 18.52
N PHE A 99 -14.86 -5.25 17.67
CA PHE A 99 -15.69 -6.11 16.83
C PHE A 99 -16.23 -7.30 17.63
N THR A 100 -17.51 -7.61 17.45
CA THR A 100 -18.18 -8.73 18.14
C THR A 100 -17.77 -10.07 17.55
N ALA A 101 -17.39 -11.03 18.38
CA ALA A 101 -16.87 -12.32 17.92
C ALA A 101 -17.87 -13.18 17.11
N ALA A 102 -19.18 -13.01 17.33
CA ALA A 102 -20.22 -13.87 16.75
C ALA A 102 -20.71 -13.45 15.35
N HIS A 103 -20.41 -12.23 14.89
CA HIS A 103 -20.98 -11.66 13.67
C HIS A 103 -19.93 -11.11 12.69
N ASN A 104 -18.67 -11.48 12.87
CA ASN A 104 -17.62 -11.18 11.91
C ASN A 104 -17.61 -12.22 10.79
N ILE A 105 -17.18 -11.80 9.59
CA ILE A 105 -17.03 -12.70 8.42
C ILE A 105 -16.01 -13.82 8.72
N ARG A 106 -14.98 -13.50 9.50
CA ARG A 106 -14.02 -14.46 10.05
C ARG A 106 -14.29 -14.65 11.53
N ARG A 107 -14.02 -15.84 12.06
CA ARG A 107 -14.08 -16.08 13.51
C ARG A 107 -13.08 -15.18 14.24
N GLY A 108 -13.42 -14.83 15.48
CA GLY A 108 -12.60 -14.00 16.36
C GLY A 108 -13.04 -12.53 16.34
N ASN A 109 -12.21 -11.64 16.87
CA ASN A 109 -12.55 -10.23 17.08
C ASN A 109 -11.88 -9.25 16.09
N CYS A 110 -11.29 -9.75 15.01
CA CYS A 110 -10.79 -8.90 13.91
C CYS A 110 -11.88 -8.61 12.88
N SER A 111 -11.90 -7.38 12.35
CA SER A 111 -12.56 -7.09 11.07
C SER A 111 -11.72 -7.59 9.89
N LEU A 112 -12.35 -7.65 8.70
CA LEU A 112 -11.60 -7.92 7.47
C LEU A 112 -10.49 -6.89 7.28
N GLY A 113 -9.29 -7.39 7.01
CA GLY A 113 -8.13 -6.55 6.77
C GLY A 113 -7.69 -5.70 7.96
N GLN A 114 -8.11 -6.02 9.19
CA GLN A 114 -7.67 -5.29 10.38
C GLN A 114 -6.17 -5.51 10.62
N LEU A 115 -5.47 -4.43 11.01
CA LEU A 115 -4.08 -4.50 11.44
C LEU A 115 -3.96 -5.44 12.65
N ILE A 116 -2.96 -6.32 12.64
CA ILE A 116 -2.69 -7.24 13.77
C ILE A 116 -1.47 -6.76 14.55
N ASP A 117 -1.21 -7.37 15.70
CA ASP A 117 -0.10 -7.01 16.61
C ASP A 117 1.26 -7.03 15.92
N GLN A 118 1.49 -7.97 15.00
CA GLN A 118 2.71 -7.97 14.19
C GLN A 118 2.80 -6.70 13.33
N GLY A 119 1.72 -6.30 12.67
CA GLY A 119 1.67 -5.09 11.87
C GLY A 119 1.87 -3.83 12.69
N PHE A 120 1.25 -3.76 13.87
CA PHE A 120 1.48 -2.68 14.82
C PHE A 120 2.97 -2.54 15.16
N ARG A 121 3.62 -3.65 15.51
CA ARG A 121 5.06 -3.67 15.82
C ARG A 121 5.90 -3.26 14.64
N GLN A 122 5.60 -3.74 13.43
CA GLN A 122 6.35 -3.36 12.23
C GLN A 122 6.37 -1.84 12.00
N GLU A 123 5.28 -1.14 12.30
CA GLU A 123 5.22 0.32 12.12
C GLU A 123 5.92 1.09 13.24
N VAL A 124 5.84 0.59 14.48
CA VAL A 124 6.68 1.07 15.58
C VAL A 124 8.17 0.92 15.22
N GLU A 125 8.54 -0.21 14.61
CA GLU A 125 9.90 -0.50 14.15
C GLU A 125 10.33 0.45 13.03
N ASN A 126 9.47 0.77 12.05
CA ASN A 126 9.76 1.76 11.01
C ASN A 126 10.09 3.15 11.59
N ALA A 127 9.32 3.59 12.60
CA ALA A 127 9.50 4.90 13.21
C ALA A 127 10.67 4.95 14.20
N LYS A 128 10.74 3.91 15.05
CA LYS A 128 11.58 3.66 16.23
C LYS A 128 12.27 4.90 16.83
N SER A 129 11.51 5.52 17.72
CA SER A 129 12.00 6.11 18.97
C SER A 129 12.28 5.02 20.01
N VAL A 130 13.42 5.11 20.71
CA VAL A 130 13.84 4.22 21.81
C VAL A 130 12.80 4.11 22.95
N ALA A 131 11.79 4.97 23.00
CA ALA A 131 10.71 4.92 23.99
C ALA A 131 9.72 3.74 23.83
N ALA A 132 9.70 3.05 22.68
CA ALA A 132 8.86 1.86 22.46
C ALA A 132 9.51 0.54 22.98
N SER A 133 10.53 0.64 23.82
CA SER A 133 11.38 -0.47 24.27
C SER A 133 10.81 -1.36 25.38
N ILE A 134 9.49 -1.34 25.62
CA ILE A 134 8.89 -2.31 26.57
C ILE A 134 9.01 -3.75 26.04
N CYS A 135 9.26 -4.00 24.75
CA CYS A 135 9.28 -5.36 24.21
C CYS A 135 10.52 -5.84 23.46
N MET A 136 11.54 -5.03 23.13
CA MET A 136 12.69 -5.55 22.35
C MET A 136 14.02 -4.90 22.73
N ARG A 137 14.91 -5.71 23.31
CA ARG A 137 16.35 -5.44 23.37
C ARG A 137 16.91 -5.90 22.04
N ASP A 138 17.14 -4.96 21.11
CA ASP A 138 18.24 -5.06 20.16
C ASP A 138 18.45 -3.74 19.39
N THR A 139 19.74 -3.48 19.19
CA THR A 139 20.40 -2.29 18.65
C THR A 139 20.46 -2.33 17.12
N TRP A 140 20.59 -1.16 16.48
CA TRP A 140 21.23 -0.94 15.16
C TRP A 140 20.38 -0.78 13.88
N SER A 141 19.17 -0.22 13.92
CA SER A 141 18.47 0.16 12.66
C SER A 141 18.39 1.69 12.55
N ARG A 142 18.83 2.26 11.41
CA ARG A 142 18.59 3.68 11.07
C ARG A 142 17.13 3.82 10.62
N ASN A 143 16.24 3.95 11.59
CA ASN A 143 14.80 4.11 11.37
C ASN A 143 14.46 5.59 11.15
N PHE A 144 13.20 5.92 10.84
CA PHE A 144 12.82 7.29 10.48
C PHE A 144 13.28 8.33 11.50
N LYS A 145 13.14 8.04 12.82
CA LYS A 145 13.64 8.95 13.84
C LYS A 145 15.15 9.18 13.75
N LYS A 146 15.95 8.12 13.62
CA LYS A 146 17.41 8.24 13.57
C LYS A 146 17.90 8.92 12.28
N ALA A 147 17.14 8.82 11.20
CA ALA A 147 17.45 9.50 9.94
C ALA A 147 17.05 10.99 9.97
N TYR A 148 15.89 11.32 10.55
CA TYR A 148 15.25 12.63 10.35
C TYR A 148 15.10 13.48 11.62
N ILE A 149 15.32 12.92 12.81
CA ILE A 149 15.16 13.62 14.09
C ILE A 149 16.45 13.50 14.92
N GLY A 150 17.12 14.62 15.18
CA GLY A 150 18.35 14.68 15.98
C GLY A 150 19.61 14.21 15.28
N ALA A 151 19.54 13.80 14.01
CA ALA A 151 20.71 13.61 13.17
C ALA A 151 21.37 14.97 12.84
N ALA A 152 22.67 14.98 12.56
CA ALA A 152 23.41 16.22 12.24
C ALA A 152 22.82 17.00 11.06
N ASN A 153 22.28 16.28 10.07
CA ASN A 153 21.54 16.83 8.93
C ASN A 153 20.06 16.39 8.95
N GLY A 154 19.53 16.13 10.15
CA GLY A 154 18.13 15.75 10.35
C GLY A 154 17.20 16.92 10.07
N LEU A 155 15.95 16.58 9.78
CA LEU A 155 14.88 17.53 9.50
C LEU A 155 14.39 18.28 10.76
N PHE A 156 14.46 17.60 11.91
CA PHE A 156 14.09 18.12 13.23
C PHE A 156 15.24 17.96 14.22
N GLY A 157 15.36 18.90 15.16
CA GLY A 157 16.26 18.76 16.30
C GLY A 157 15.82 17.65 17.27
N ALA A 158 16.77 17.05 18.00
CA ALA A 158 16.48 15.95 18.94
C ALA A 158 15.51 16.34 20.06
N THR A 159 15.52 17.61 20.45
CA THR A 159 14.69 18.20 21.51
C THR A 159 13.75 19.28 20.97
N GLU A 160 13.60 19.37 19.64
CA GLU A 160 12.74 20.37 19.02
C GLU A 160 11.28 20.11 19.39
N SER A 161 10.57 21.16 19.81
CA SER A 161 9.12 21.08 20.01
C SER A 161 8.42 21.23 18.68
N VAL A 162 7.66 20.20 18.29
CA VAL A 162 6.98 20.13 17.00
C VAL A 162 5.47 20.15 17.23
N ASP A 163 4.80 21.15 16.67
CA ASP A 163 3.34 21.25 16.72
C ASP A 163 2.71 20.37 15.62
N LEU A 164 2.23 19.19 16.02
CA LEU A 164 1.57 18.24 15.10
C LEU A 164 0.23 18.75 14.55
N THR A 165 -0.31 19.84 15.09
CA THR A 165 -1.53 20.49 14.56
C THR A 165 -1.25 21.49 13.46
N ASN A 166 0.02 21.90 13.29
CA ASN A 166 0.43 22.83 12.26
C ASN A 166 0.63 22.12 10.91
N THR A 167 -0.44 22.06 10.12
CA THR A 167 -0.47 21.40 8.80
C THR A 167 0.45 22.02 7.75
N ALA A 168 0.98 23.22 7.99
CA ALA A 168 1.97 23.86 7.14
C ALA A 168 3.40 23.36 7.36
N ASP A 169 3.70 22.76 8.52
CA ASP A 169 5.03 22.21 8.86
C ASP A 169 5.05 20.68 8.82
N ILE A 170 3.95 20.04 9.23
CA ILE A 170 3.77 18.58 9.19
C ILE A 170 2.40 18.21 8.63
N TYR A 171 2.35 17.24 7.74
CA TYR A 171 1.12 16.81 7.08
C TYR A 171 0.92 15.29 7.16
N PHE A 172 -0.25 14.86 7.62
CA PHE A 172 -0.61 13.44 7.73
C PHE A 172 -1.84 13.12 6.91
N GLU A 173 -1.76 12.08 6.09
CA GLU A 173 -2.85 11.64 5.23
C GLU A 173 -2.80 10.14 5.00
N SER A 174 -3.94 9.50 4.76
CA SER A 174 -4.00 8.11 4.30
C SER A 174 -5.21 7.86 3.43
N SER A 175 -5.26 6.71 2.76
CA SER A 175 -6.55 6.16 2.32
C SER A 175 -7.49 5.97 3.51
N ASP A 176 -8.81 6.02 3.26
CA ASP A 176 -9.82 5.84 4.30
C ASP A 176 -10.04 4.35 4.61
N ILE A 177 -8.97 3.68 5.03
CA ILE A 177 -8.97 2.27 5.40
C ILE A 177 -8.35 2.16 6.79
N PRO A 178 -9.05 1.54 7.77
CA PRO A 178 -8.58 1.38 9.16
C PRO A 178 -7.09 1.03 9.34
N ARG A 179 -6.59 0.04 8.58
CA ARG A 179 -5.19 -0.40 8.68
C ARG A 179 -4.17 0.61 8.16
N THR A 180 -4.49 1.46 7.20
CA THR A 180 -3.58 2.49 6.69
C THR A 180 -3.55 3.71 7.60
N LEU A 181 -4.72 4.09 8.12
CA LEU A 181 -4.90 5.09 9.18
C LEU A 181 -4.05 4.72 10.41
N GLN A 182 -4.29 3.53 10.98
CA GLN A 182 -3.59 3.09 12.20
C GLN A 182 -2.09 2.98 11.99
N SER A 183 -1.63 2.40 10.87
CA SER A 183 -0.21 2.31 10.54
C SER A 183 0.49 3.68 10.55
N GLY A 184 -0.11 4.67 9.88
CA GLY A 184 0.45 6.02 9.86
C GLY A 184 0.43 6.69 11.24
N GLN A 185 -0.66 6.53 11.99
CA GLN A 185 -0.81 7.11 13.34
C GLN A 185 0.22 6.53 14.32
N ILE A 186 0.47 5.22 14.26
CA ILE A 186 1.52 4.55 15.05
C ILE A 186 2.89 5.16 14.74
N ILE A 187 3.20 5.40 13.46
CA ILE A 187 4.47 6.02 13.07
C ILE A 187 4.56 7.45 13.61
N ALA A 188 3.51 8.26 13.45
CA ALA A 188 3.48 9.64 13.92
C ALA A 188 3.69 9.73 15.45
N GLU A 189 2.98 8.89 16.21
CA GLU A 189 3.12 8.79 17.67
C GLU A 189 4.55 8.37 18.08
N ALA A 190 5.10 7.36 17.40
CA ALA A 190 6.44 6.87 17.66
C ALA A 190 7.54 7.88 17.28
N LEU A 191 7.32 8.74 16.28
CA LEU A 191 8.26 9.81 15.91
C LEU A 191 8.25 10.95 16.94
N PHE A 192 7.08 11.33 17.45
CA PHE A 192 6.88 12.53 18.30
C PHE A 192 6.21 12.23 19.65
N PRO A 193 6.80 11.36 20.50
CA PRO A 193 6.15 10.86 21.71
C PRO A 193 5.91 11.94 22.79
N SER A 194 6.68 13.02 22.80
CA SER A 194 6.56 14.11 23.77
C SER A 194 5.47 15.13 23.45
N GLN A 195 4.92 15.11 22.23
CA GLN A 195 3.95 16.09 21.74
C GLN A 195 2.52 15.52 21.66
N ALA A 196 2.34 14.23 21.96
CA ALA A 196 1.09 13.49 21.82
C ALA A 196 0.02 13.79 22.89
N ARG A 197 0.18 14.84 23.72
CA ARG A 197 -0.72 15.09 24.86
C ARG A 197 -1.41 16.45 24.74
N GLY A 198 -2.72 16.44 24.48
CA GLY A 198 -3.63 17.56 24.77
C GLY A 198 -4.39 18.17 23.59
N LYS A 199 -4.00 17.91 22.33
CA LYS A 199 -4.72 18.40 21.13
C LYS A 199 -4.95 17.29 20.12
N ALA A 200 -6.12 17.30 19.47
CA ALA A 200 -6.40 16.38 18.37
C ALA A 200 -5.50 16.72 17.17
N VAL A 201 -4.72 15.73 16.72
CA VAL A 201 -3.84 15.87 15.55
C VAL A 201 -4.67 15.69 14.28
N PRO A 202 -4.67 16.65 13.33
CA PRO A 202 -5.37 16.50 12.08
C PRO A 202 -4.83 15.32 11.26
N TRP A 203 -5.72 14.42 10.86
CA TRP A 203 -5.42 13.34 9.94
C TRP A 203 -6.34 13.45 8.73
N HIS A 204 -5.76 13.55 7.54
CA HIS A 204 -6.52 13.76 6.31
C HIS A 204 -6.83 12.42 5.65
N THR A 205 -8.00 12.32 5.03
CA THR A 205 -8.36 11.16 4.21
C THR A 205 -9.33 11.57 3.10
N GLN A 206 -9.64 10.63 2.21
CA GLN A 206 -10.47 10.85 1.04
C GLN A 206 -11.40 9.65 0.84
N ASP A 207 -12.61 9.92 0.36
CA ASP A 207 -13.54 8.87 -0.06
C ASP A 207 -12.86 7.91 -1.04
N LEU A 208 -12.99 6.60 -0.79
CA LEU A 208 -12.30 5.57 -1.59
C LEU A 208 -12.62 5.66 -3.08
N ALA A 209 -13.83 6.09 -3.44
CA ALA A 209 -14.26 6.26 -4.83
C ALA A 209 -13.43 7.30 -5.60
N VAL A 210 -12.83 8.27 -4.90
CA VAL A 210 -12.00 9.34 -5.45
C VAL A 210 -10.64 9.43 -4.75
N SER A 211 -10.13 8.32 -4.22
CA SER A 211 -8.80 8.28 -3.64
C SER A 211 -7.72 8.17 -4.72
N THR A 212 -6.65 8.96 -4.58
CA THR A 212 -5.44 8.91 -5.43
C THR A 212 -4.38 7.92 -4.93
N TYR A 213 -4.64 7.22 -3.82
CA TYR A 213 -3.66 6.35 -3.16
C TYR A 213 -3.41 5.03 -3.90
N PHE A 214 -4.23 4.66 -4.85
CA PHE A 214 -4.07 3.44 -5.62
C PHE A 214 -4.62 3.68 -7.03
N PRO A 215 -4.19 2.90 -8.04
CA PRO A 215 -4.80 2.96 -9.36
C PRO A 215 -6.31 2.74 -9.28
N ASN A 216 -7.07 3.82 -9.47
CA ASN A 216 -8.49 3.88 -9.15
C ASN A 216 -9.33 4.13 -10.41
N ALA A 217 -9.93 3.07 -10.93
CA ALA A 217 -10.75 3.16 -12.15
C ALA A 217 -12.06 3.93 -11.97
N ALA A 218 -12.53 4.15 -10.73
CA ALA A 218 -13.71 4.97 -10.47
C ALA A 218 -13.40 6.47 -10.66
N MET A 219 -12.20 6.90 -10.28
CA MET A 219 -11.70 8.24 -10.56
C MET A 219 -11.23 8.39 -12.00
N CYS A 220 -10.56 7.35 -12.54
CA CYS A 220 -9.97 7.38 -13.86
C CYS A 220 -10.45 6.26 -14.78
N PRO A 221 -11.52 6.47 -15.58
CA PRO A 221 -12.12 5.44 -16.43
C PRO A 221 -11.14 4.80 -17.43
N ALA A 222 -10.13 5.55 -17.87
CA ALA A 222 -9.05 5.06 -18.72
C ALA A 222 -8.33 3.82 -18.13
N LEU A 223 -8.21 3.73 -16.80
CA LEU A 223 -7.63 2.54 -16.15
C LEU A 223 -8.48 1.29 -16.38
N ALA A 224 -9.81 1.40 -16.44
CA ALA A 224 -10.66 0.25 -16.75
C ALA A 224 -10.38 -0.27 -18.17
N HIS A 225 -10.14 0.63 -19.12
CA HIS A 225 -9.76 0.27 -20.49
C HIS A 225 -8.39 -0.41 -20.54
N LEU A 226 -7.37 0.18 -19.90
CA LEU A 226 -6.01 -0.39 -19.85
C LEU A 226 -6.00 -1.77 -19.16
N ASN A 227 -6.75 -1.94 -18.08
CA ASN A 227 -6.88 -3.24 -17.41
C ASN A 227 -7.54 -4.29 -18.31
N LYS A 228 -8.52 -3.88 -19.12
CA LYS A 228 -9.14 -4.76 -20.12
C LYS A 228 -8.14 -5.11 -21.23
N GLN A 229 -7.37 -4.14 -21.73
CA GLN A 229 -6.33 -4.38 -22.73
C GLN A 229 -5.28 -5.38 -22.23
N TRP A 230 -4.79 -5.22 -21.00
CA TRP A 230 -3.92 -6.21 -20.36
C TRP A 230 -4.56 -7.60 -20.32
N SER A 231 -5.83 -7.69 -19.88
CA SER A 231 -6.55 -8.96 -19.76
C SER A 231 -6.79 -9.67 -21.10
N ASP A 232 -6.91 -8.90 -22.19
CA ASP A 232 -7.10 -9.40 -23.55
C ASP A 232 -5.78 -9.53 -24.33
N SER A 233 -4.65 -9.19 -23.71
CA SER A 233 -3.35 -9.11 -24.39
C SER A 233 -2.80 -10.50 -24.77
N PRO A 234 -2.09 -10.62 -25.91
CA PRO A 234 -1.37 -11.84 -26.26
C PRO A 234 -0.35 -12.25 -25.18
N GLU A 235 0.28 -11.27 -24.52
CA GLU A 235 1.26 -11.49 -23.45
C GLU A 235 0.62 -12.17 -22.23
N PHE A 236 -0.52 -11.66 -21.76
CA PHE A 236 -1.23 -12.27 -20.65
C PHE A 236 -1.84 -13.62 -21.04
N TYR A 237 -2.36 -13.75 -22.26
CA TYR A 237 -2.84 -15.02 -22.78
C TYR A 237 -1.73 -16.08 -22.77
N ALA A 238 -0.57 -15.76 -23.33
CA ALA A 238 0.58 -16.66 -23.38
C ALA A 238 1.08 -17.04 -21.97
N TRP A 239 1.12 -16.08 -21.04
CA TRP A 239 1.42 -16.34 -19.64
C TRP A 239 0.42 -17.33 -19.03
N LYS A 240 -0.88 -17.04 -19.14
CA LYS A 240 -1.95 -17.87 -18.58
C LYS A 240 -2.00 -19.28 -19.17
N THR A 241 -1.78 -19.42 -20.48
CA THR A 241 -1.87 -20.72 -21.18
C THR A 241 -0.54 -21.47 -21.23
N ASN A 242 0.51 -20.98 -20.57
CA ASN A 242 1.74 -21.74 -20.42
C ASN A 242 1.44 -23.08 -19.72
N PRO A 243 1.97 -24.23 -20.20
CA PRO A 243 1.75 -25.54 -19.59
C PRO A 243 1.88 -25.58 -18.06
N ALA A 244 2.89 -24.90 -17.50
CA ALA A 244 3.10 -24.85 -16.04
C ALA A 244 1.95 -24.13 -15.29
N ASN A 245 1.41 -23.06 -15.87
CA ASN A 245 0.31 -22.31 -15.27
C ASN A 245 -1.03 -23.05 -15.39
N LEU A 246 -1.24 -23.77 -16.50
CA LEU A 246 -2.39 -24.65 -16.69
C LEU A 246 -2.36 -25.86 -15.73
N GLU A 247 -1.19 -26.47 -15.55
CA GLU A 247 -1.01 -27.55 -14.57
C GLU A 247 -1.30 -27.06 -13.15
N LEU A 248 -0.83 -25.86 -12.80
CA LEU A 248 -1.14 -25.23 -11.52
C LEU A 248 -2.64 -24.93 -11.36
N ASP A 249 -3.33 -24.46 -12.40
CA ASP A 249 -4.79 -24.26 -12.36
C ASP A 249 -5.52 -25.59 -12.06
N LEU A 250 -5.11 -26.68 -12.69
CA LEU A 250 -5.69 -28.01 -12.44
C LEU A 250 -5.44 -28.49 -11.00
N ALA A 251 -4.25 -28.24 -10.45
CA ALA A 251 -3.92 -28.58 -9.07
C ALA A 251 -4.76 -27.77 -8.06
N LEU A 252 -5.04 -26.50 -8.38
CA LEU A 252 -5.82 -25.60 -7.52
C LEU A 252 -7.33 -25.93 -7.53
N ASP A 253 -7.88 -26.33 -8.68
CA ASP A 253 -9.31 -26.67 -8.83
C ASP A 253 -9.76 -27.79 -7.88
N GLU A 254 -8.88 -28.73 -7.54
CA GLU A 254 -9.20 -29.79 -6.58
C GLU A 254 -9.31 -29.28 -5.14
N LYS A 255 -8.51 -28.26 -4.78
CA LYS A 255 -8.32 -27.83 -3.39
C LYS A 255 -9.18 -26.62 -3.00
N LEU A 256 -9.50 -25.74 -3.94
CA LEU A 256 -10.21 -24.50 -3.67
C LEU A 256 -11.73 -24.66 -3.77
N VAL A 257 -12.48 -23.79 -3.07
CA VAL A 257 -13.96 -23.69 -3.18
C VAL A 257 -14.32 -22.74 -4.31
N THR A 258 -13.64 -21.60 -4.35
CA THR A 258 -13.74 -20.56 -5.35
C THR A 258 -12.33 -20.09 -5.66
N TYR A 259 -12.04 -19.84 -6.93
CA TYR A 259 -10.75 -19.32 -7.34
C TYR A 259 -10.84 -17.80 -7.60
N SER A 260 -10.19 -17.03 -6.73
CA SER A 260 -9.92 -15.61 -6.91
C SER A 260 -8.42 -15.38 -6.68
N PRO A 261 -7.64 -15.03 -7.72
CA PRO A 261 -6.20 -14.78 -7.63
C PRO A 261 -5.81 -13.90 -6.43
N ALA A 262 -6.46 -12.74 -6.31
CA ALA A 262 -6.17 -11.76 -5.26
C ALA A 262 -6.51 -12.27 -3.86
N SER A 263 -7.63 -12.99 -3.72
CA SER A 263 -8.02 -13.55 -2.42
C SER A 263 -7.14 -14.72 -2.01
N LEU A 264 -6.81 -15.61 -2.95
CA LEU A 264 -5.90 -16.73 -2.71
C LEU A 264 -4.53 -16.22 -2.24
N TYR A 265 -3.96 -15.26 -2.96
CA TYR A 265 -2.68 -14.65 -2.58
C TYR A 265 -2.75 -14.00 -1.19
N ASP A 266 -3.81 -13.24 -0.91
CA ASP A 266 -4.03 -12.62 0.41
C ASP A 266 -4.12 -13.67 1.53
N CYS A 267 -4.90 -14.72 1.33
CA CYS A 267 -5.07 -15.82 2.27
C CYS A 267 -3.76 -16.57 2.53
N LEU A 268 -2.99 -16.87 1.47
CA LEU A 268 -1.70 -17.54 1.57
C LEU A 268 -0.71 -16.70 2.36
N MET A 269 -0.57 -15.42 1.99
CA MET A 269 0.37 -14.53 2.64
C MET A 269 0.02 -14.27 4.10
N THR A 270 -1.24 -13.92 4.39
CA THR A 270 -1.69 -13.67 5.78
C THR A 270 -1.49 -14.91 6.66
N SER A 271 -1.76 -16.11 6.13
CA SER A 271 -1.58 -17.37 6.85
C SER A 271 -0.09 -17.69 7.06
N LYS A 272 0.74 -17.63 6.01
CA LYS A 272 2.19 -17.92 6.12
C LYS A 272 2.88 -16.93 7.04
N CYS A 273 2.55 -15.65 6.96
CA CYS A 273 3.16 -14.63 7.81
C CYS A 273 2.74 -14.71 9.28
N THR A 274 1.67 -15.43 9.60
CA THR A 274 1.16 -15.61 10.97
C THR A 274 1.24 -17.06 11.46
N ASP A 275 2.05 -17.90 10.79
CA ASP A 275 2.31 -19.29 11.18
C ASP A 275 1.05 -20.17 11.25
N ARG A 276 0.06 -19.83 10.43
CA ARG A 276 -1.19 -20.60 10.32
C ARG A 276 -1.03 -21.74 9.34
N PRO A 277 -1.73 -22.86 9.56
CA PRO A 277 -1.67 -24.00 8.66
C PRO A 277 -2.20 -23.62 7.28
N ILE A 278 -1.51 -24.10 6.25
CA ILE A 278 -1.87 -23.95 4.84
C ILE A 278 -2.02 -25.37 4.27
N PRO A 279 -3.11 -25.69 3.54
CA PRO A 279 -3.39 -27.04 3.06
C PRO A 279 -2.61 -27.40 1.78
N PHE A 280 -1.43 -26.80 1.59
CA PHE A 280 -0.58 -27.00 0.42
C PHE A 280 0.82 -27.42 0.89
N SER A 281 1.51 -28.21 0.05
CA SER A 281 2.95 -28.42 0.24
C SER A 281 3.69 -27.10 0.09
N ASP A 282 4.89 -26.98 0.67
CA ASP A 282 5.73 -25.79 0.48
C ASP A 282 6.03 -25.53 -1.01
N GLU A 283 6.24 -26.60 -1.79
CA GLU A 283 6.44 -26.50 -3.25
C GLU A 283 5.23 -25.90 -3.96
N LEU A 284 4.01 -26.38 -3.65
CA LEU A 284 2.79 -25.85 -4.25
C LEU A 284 2.53 -24.40 -3.79
N PHE A 285 2.79 -24.10 -2.51
CA PHE A 285 2.74 -22.74 -1.99
C PHE A 285 3.65 -21.80 -2.80
N ASP A 286 4.92 -22.15 -2.97
CA ASP A 286 5.90 -21.32 -3.68
C ASP A 286 5.50 -21.11 -5.15
N LEU A 287 4.99 -22.14 -5.83
CA LEU A 287 4.50 -22.04 -7.20
C LEU A 287 3.32 -21.07 -7.33
N ILE A 288 2.33 -21.16 -6.42
CA ILE A 288 1.18 -20.25 -6.43
C ILE A 288 1.64 -18.81 -6.19
N VAL A 289 2.41 -18.61 -5.12
CA VAL A 289 2.91 -17.28 -4.73
C VAL A 289 3.70 -16.66 -5.86
N LYS A 290 4.59 -17.42 -6.49
CA LYS A 290 5.39 -16.92 -7.61
C LYS A 290 4.52 -16.54 -8.80
N ARG A 291 3.53 -17.36 -9.15
CA ARG A 291 2.64 -17.09 -10.28
C ARG A 291 1.77 -15.86 -10.04
N GLU A 292 1.14 -15.73 -8.87
CA GLU A 292 0.27 -14.60 -8.57
C GLU A 292 1.04 -13.28 -8.45
N GLU A 293 2.22 -13.29 -7.81
CA GLU A 293 3.10 -12.13 -7.75
C GLU A 293 3.54 -11.70 -9.15
N THR A 294 4.00 -12.65 -9.97
CA THR A 294 4.44 -12.36 -11.33
C THR A 294 3.29 -11.78 -12.16
N THR A 295 2.08 -12.32 -12.02
CA THR A 295 0.89 -11.84 -12.72
C THR A 295 0.58 -10.39 -12.36
N ALA A 296 0.63 -10.03 -11.07
CA ALA A 296 0.39 -8.66 -10.61
C ALA A 296 1.48 -7.68 -11.08
N ILE A 297 2.76 -8.09 -11.04
CA ILE A 297 3.88 -7.26 -11.51
C ILE A 297 3.80 -7.04 -13.02
N MET A 298 3.51 -8.08 -13.81
CA MET A 298 3.36 -7.96 -15.26
C MET A 298 2.30 -6.94 -15.65
N GLN A 299 1.17 -6.88 -14.93
CA GLN A 299 0.13 -5.88 -15.17
C GLN A 299 0.64 -4.45 -15.01
N TYR A 300 1.40 -4.17 -13.94
CA TYR A 300 1.97 -2.83 -13.71
C TYR A 300 3.07 -2.47 -14.71
N LEU A 301 3.76 -3.47 -15.24
CA LEU A 301 4.84 -3.31 -16.22
C LEU A 301 4.37 -3.38 -17.68
N TYR A 302 3.10 -3.69 -17.92
CA TYR A 302 2.54 -3.86 -19.27
C TYR A 302 2.65 -2.58 -20.10
N GLU A 303 3.03 -2.75 -21.38
CA GLU A 303 3.35 -1.69 -22.33
C GLU A 303 4.35 -0.66 -21.75
N ASP A 304 3.98 0.62 -21.71
CA ASP A 304 4.79 1.70 -21.13
C ASP A 304 4.44 1.97 -19.67
N ARG A 305 3.97 0.93 -18.94
CA ARG A 305 3.55 1.00 -17.54
C ARG A 305 2.40 1.98 -17.34
N ASN A 306 1.52 2.10 -18.34
CA ASN A 306 0.46 3.11 -18.38
C ASN A 306 -0.52 2.96 -17.21
N ILE A 307 -0.81 1.73 -16.77
CA ILE A 307 -1.66 1.49 -15.59
C ILE A 307 -1.06 2.14 -14.33
N ALA A 308 0.25 1.96 -14.12
CA ALA A 308 0.96 2.51 -12.97
C ALA A 308 1.11 4.04 -13.07
N LYS A 309 1.57 4.54 -14.21
CA LYS A 309 1.76 5.99 -14.44
C LYS A 309 0.46 6.76 -14.30
N LEU A 310 -0.60 6.31 -14.98
CA LEU A 310 -1.90 6.95 -14.94
C LEU A 310 -2.53 6.86 -13.54
N GLY A 311 -2.43 5.69 -12.91
CA GLY A 311 -2.98 5.45 -11.58
C GLY A 311 -2.31 6.26 -10.48
N MET A 312 -1.03 6.61 -10.63
CA MET A 312 -0.27 7.34 -9.61
C MET A 312 0.01 8.80 -9.95
N LYS A 313 -0.33 9.29 -11.16
CA LYS A 313 -0.02 10.67 -11.59
C LYS A 313 -0.50 11.71 -10.59
N ALA A 314 -1.79 11.71 -10.24
CA ALA A 314 -2.36 12.70 -9.33
C ALA A 314 -1.70 12.71 -7.94
N PHE A 315 -1.33 11.53 -7.42
CA PHE A 315 -0.59 11.41 -6.16
C PHE A 315 0.84 11.95 -6.30
N LEU A 316 1.56 11.56 -7.34
CA LEU A 316 2.92 12.04 -7.63
C LEU A 316 2.97 13.54 -7.88
N GLU A 317 1.97 14.12 -8.52
CA GLU A 317 1.85 15.58 -8.67
C GLU A 317 1.70 16.25 -7.30
N SER A 318 0.99 15.65 -6.35
CA SER A 318 0.91 16.15 -4.97
C SER A 318 2.27 16.14 -4.29
N ILE A 319 3.02 15.03 -4.43
CA ILE A 319 4.40 14.92 -3.96
C ILE A 319 5.26 16.04 -4.56
N VAL A 320 5.30 16.15 -5.90
CA VAL A 320 6.10 17.15 -6.63
C VAL A 320 5.73 18.57 -6.26
N ARG A 321 4.44 18.91 -6.17
CA ARG A 321 3.99 20.25 -5.76
C ARG A 321 4.50 20.62 -4.37
N ARG A 322 4.48 19.70 -3.40
CA ARG A 322 5.00 19.94 -2.04
C ARG A 322 6.52 20.11 -2.03
N LEU A 323 7.25 19.35 -2.85
CA LEU A 323 8.69 19.51 -3.02
C LEU A 323 9.03 20.88 -3.63
N GLN A 324 8.34 21.25 -4.71
CA GLN A 324 8.52 22.55 -5.38
C GLN A 324 8.15 23.72 -4.47
N ALA A 325 7.06 23.63 -3.71
CA ALA A 325 6.69 24.66 -2.74
C ALA A 325 7.78 24.88 -1.68
N ALA A 326 8.49 23.82 -1.28
CA ALA A 326 9.59 23.92 -0.31
C ALA A 326 10.87 24.58 -0.86
N THR A 327 10.94 24.82 -2.17
CA THR A 327 12.05 25.59 -2.77
C THR A 327 11.90 27.10 -2.60
N SER A 328 10.69 27.57 -2.27
CA SER A 328 10.39 28.99 -2.11
C SER A 328 10.92 29.54 -0.78
N ALA A 329 11.61 30.68 -0.85
CA ALA A 329 12.13 31.37 0.34
C ALA A 329 11.05 32.14 1.14
N THR A 330 9.83 32.30 0.59
CA THR A 330 8.78 33.15 1.19
C THR A 330 7.77 32.38 2.05
N THR A 331 7.81 31.05 2.02
CA THR A 331 6.89 30.18 2.77
C THR A 331 7.70 29.33 3.73
N ARG A 332 7.26 29.17 4.99
CA ARG A 332 7.80 28.12 5.86
C ARG A 332 7.49 26.78 5.17
N PRO A 333 8.50 26.03 4.71
CA PRO A 333 8.24 24.85 3.91
C PRO A 333 7.69 23.73 4.80
N LEU A 334 6.72 22.98 4.26
CA LEU A 334 6.35 21.69 4.82
C LEU A 334 7.62 20.86 4.98
N ARG A 335 7.92 20.42 6.20
CA ARG A 335 9.11 19.61 6.49
C ARG A 335 8.81 18.13 6.35
N LEU A 336 7.70 17.65 6.92
CA LEU A 336 7.35 16.23 6.90
C LEU A 336 5.95 16.00 6.35
N ALA A 337 5.83 15.11 5.37
CA ALA A 337 4.55 14.49 5.03
C ALA A 337 4.61 12.98 5.29
N LEU A 338 3.57 12.40 5.88
CA LEU A 338 3.43 10.95 6.05
C LEU A 338 2.11 10.49 5.45
N TYR A 339 2.21 9.51 4.56
CA TYR A 339 1.13 8.93 3.79
C TYR A 339 0.96 7.45 4.14
N GLY A 340 -0.15 7.08 4.78
CA GLY A 340 -0.52 5.69 5.04
C GLY A 340 -1.16 5.04 3.80
N ALA A 341 -0.58 3.96 3.29
CA ALA A 341 -0.81 3.46 1.93
C ALA A 341 -0.92 1.91 1.83
N HIS A 342 -1.02 1.42 0.61
CA HIS A 342 -1.19 0.00 0.27
C HIS A 342 0.03 -0.57 -0.46
N ASP A 343 0.07 -1.90 -0.61
CA ASP A 343 0.98 -2.54 -1.58
C ASP A 343 0.73 -2.04 -2.99
N THR A 344 -0.54 -1.93 -3.39
CA THR A 344 -0.93 -1.38 -4.71
C THR A 344 -0.41 0.04 -4.92
N THR A 345 -0.30 0.85 -3.86
CA THR A 345 0.35 2.17 -3.91
C THR A 345 1.84 2.03 -4.18
N ILE A 346 2.54 1.26 -3.35
CA ILE A 346 4.01 1.14 -3.41
C ILE A 346 4.43 0.51 -4.74
N MET A 347 3.80 -0.59 -5.15
CA MET A 347 4.10 -1.29 -6.40
C MET A 347 3.85 -0.39 -7.61
N ALA A 348 2.73 0.34 -7.64
CA ALA A 348 2.44 1.27 -8.72
C ALA A 348 3.40 2.46 -8.75
N LEU A 349 3.84 2.99 -7.60
CA LEU A 349 4.88 4.03 -7.55
C LEU A 349 6.21 3.54 -8.11
N LEU A 350 6.65 2.35 -7.71
CA LEU A 350 7.89 1.73 -8.20
C LEU A 350 7.83 1.52 -9.72
N ALA A 351 6.72 0.97 -10.22
CA ALA A 351 6.51 0.77 -11.65
C ALA A 351 6.45 2.10 -12.42
N ALA A 352 5.72 3.10 -11.92
CA ALA A 352 5.55 4.39 -12.59
C ALA A 352 6.88 5.15 -12.72
N LEU A 353 7.73 5.12 -11.68
CA LEU A 353 8.96 5.91 -11.62
C LEU A 353 10.17 5.18 -12.23
N GLY A 354 10.30 3.87 -12.03
CA GLY A 354 11.48 3.11 -12.48
C GLY A 354 11.18 1.80 -13.19
N GLY A 355 9.91 1.46 -13.41
CA GLY A 355 9.51 0.26 -14.15
C GLY A 355 10.13 -1.01 -13.57
N GLU A 356 10.58 -1.90 -14.46
CA GLU A 356 11.20 -3.16 -14.07
C GLU A 356 12.49 -2.99 -13.28
N ALA A 357 13.18 -1.85 -13.36
CA ALA A 357 14.40 -1.62 -12.59
C ALA A 357 14.10 -1.49 -11.09
N TRP A 358 12.88 -1.06 -10.73
CA TRP A 358 12.48 -0.78 -9.35
C TRP A 358 11.45 -1.80 -8.83
N LEU A 359 10.43 -2.16 -9.61
CA LEU A 359 9.41 -3.13 -9.22
C LEU A 359 9.90 -4.56 -9.51
N LYS A 360 10.43 -5.24 -8.49
CA LYS A 360 11.00 -6.60 -8.60
C LYS A 360 10.19 -7.69 -7.92
N GLU A 361 9.41 -7.32 -6.91
CA GLU A 361 8.66 -8.23 -6.04
C GLU A 361 7.41 -7.52 -5.50
N TRP A 362 6.52 -8.27 -4.87
CA TRP A 362 5.39 -7.69 -4.15
C TRP A 362 5.89 -6.89 -2.95
N ALA A 363 5.44 -5.63 -2.83
CA ALA A 363 5.88 -4.74 -1.76
C ALA A 363 5.61 -5.34 -0.37
N PRO A 364 6.63 -5.59 0.49
CA PRO A 364 6.45 -6.18 1.83
C PRO A 364 5.59 -5.37 2.79
N TYR A 365 5.05 -6.01 3.82
CA TYR A 365 4.36 -5.32 4.91
C TYR A 365 5.30 -4.28 5.52
N ALA A 366 4.76 -3.09 5.87
CA ALA A 366 5.53 -1.98 6.41
C ALA A 366 6.67 -1.47 5.48
N SER A 367 6.73 -1.90 4.22
CA SER A 367 7.60 -1.30 3.21
C SER A 367 7.22 0.16 2.96
N HIS A 368 8.16 0.93 2.42
CA HIS A 368 7.94 2.36 2.21
C HIS A 368 8.73 2.90 1.03
N VAL A 369 8.20 3.95 0.40
CA VAL A 369 8.90 4.82 -0.55
C VAL A 369 9.07 6.19 0.09
N ILE A 370 10.27 6.77 0.01
CA ILE A 370 10.57 8.07 0.62
C ILE A 370 11.09 9.01 -0.45
N PHE A 371 10.61 10.25 -0.42
CA PHE A 371 11.15 11.36 -1.21
C PHE A 371 11.82 12.35 -0.25
N GLU A 372 13.13 12.52 -0.38
CA GLU A 372 13.94 13.48 0.37
C GLU A 372 14.29 14.66 -0.54
N LEU A 373 14.01 15.89 -0.11
CA LEU A 373 14.44 17.11 -0.79
C LEU A 373 15.69 17.67 -0.13
N TYR A 374 16.73 17.88 -0.93
CA TYR A 374 17.97 18.48 -0.51
C TYR A 374 18.20 19.82 -1.19
N ARG A 375 18.76 20.78 -0.45
CA ARG A 375 19.31 22.03 -0.96
C ARG A 375 20.83 21.91 -1.03
N LEU A 376 21.40 22.03 -2.22
CA LEU A 376 22.83 21.87 -2.44
C LEU A 376 23.59 23.11 -1.94
N THR A 377 24.57 22.93 -1.08
CA THR A 377 25.33 24.03 -0.48
C THR A 377 26.10 24.83 -1.53
N ALA A 378 26.66 24.15 -2.54
CA ALA A 378 27.52 24.78 -3.55
C ALA A 378 26.74 25.65 -4.55
N THR A 379 25.60 25.17 -5.05
CA THR A 379 24.83 25.86 -6.11
C THR A 379 23.56 26.53 -5.62
N GLN A 380 23.09 26.17 -4.42
CA GLN A 380 21.77 26.54 -3.88
C GLN A 380 20.59 25.93 -4.64
N ASP A 381 20.85 25.01 -5.59
CA ASP A 381 19.81 24.25 -6.30
C ASP A 381 19.20 23.17 -5.41
N TYR A 382 18.11 22.58 -5.89
CA TYR A 382 17.39 21.51 -5.20
C TYR A 382 17.51 20.18 -5.93
N ALA A 383 17.80 19.13 -5.16
CA ALA A 383 17.86 17.76 -5.63
C ALA A 383 16.92 16.87 -4.81
N VAL A 384 16.34 15.87 -5.45
CA VAL A 384 15.51 14.85 -4.84
C VAL A 384 16.29 13.53 -4.76
N ARG A 385 16.14 12.85 -3.62
CA ARG A 385 16.58 11.47 -3.41
C ARG A 385 15.37 10.59 -3.13
N ILE A 386 15.30 9.45 -3.78
CA ILE A 386 14.18 8.51 -3.64
C ILE A 386 14.70 7.21 -3.04
N LEU A 387 14.03 6.73 -1.99
CA LEU A 387 14.38 5.49 -1.31
C LEU A 387 13.22 4.50 -1.37
N TYR A 388 13.53 3.21 -1.49
CA TYR A 388 12.60 2.12 -1.25
C TYR A 388 13.18 1.19 -0.19
N GLN A 389 12.43 0.97 0.90
CA GLN A 389 12.90 0.26 2.10
C GLN A 389 14.27 0.79 2.56
N GLY A 390 14.41 2.12 2.59
CA GLY A 390 15.65 2.79 2.97
C GLY A 390 16.81 2.69 1.98
N GLN A 391 16.70 1.93 0.88
CA GLN A 391 17.72 1.82 -0.16
C GLN A 391 17.51 2.86 -1.27
N PRO A 392 18.57 3.53 -1.75
CA PRO A 392 18.45 4.55 -2.78
C PRO A 392 18.11 3.96 -4.15
N LEU A 393 17.21 4.64 -4.85
CA LEU A 393 16.79 4.32 -6.21
C LEU A 393 17.21 5.44 -7.18
N LEU A 394 17.87 5.07 -8.28
CA LEU A 394 18.32 6.01 -9.30
C LEU A 394 17.17 6.39 -10.24
N LEU A 395 16.85 7.68 -10.29
CA LEU A 395 15.74 8.21 -11.06
C LEU A 395 16.15 8.50 -12.51
N GLY A 396 15.55 7.77 -13.46
CA GLY A 396 15.82 7.95 -14.88
C GLY A 396 17.30 7.81 -15.22
N ASN A 397 17.88 8.84 -15.84
CA ASN A 397 19.29 8.86 -16.25
C ASN A 397 20.23 9.46 -15.20
N CYS A 398 19.75 9.73 -13.97
CA CYS A 398 20.59 10.23 -12.90
C CYS A 398 21.63 9.19 -12.47
N THR A 399 22.89 9.60 -12.36
CA THR A 399 24.03 8.73 -11.98
C THR A 399 24.39 8.83 -10.50
N SER A 400 23.79 9.78 -9.77
CA SER A 400 23.88 9.93 -8.31
C SER A 400 22.49 9.77 -7.69
N GLU A 401 22.47 9.47 -6.39
CA GLU A 401 21.28 9.42 -5.53
C GLU A 401 20.61 10.80 -5.38
N LEU A 402 21.34 11.90 -5.62
CA LEU A 402 20.81 13.27 -5.67
C LEU A 402 20.52 13.66 -7.12
N CYS A 403 19.25 13.52 -7.52
CA CYS A 403 18.80 13.85 -8.86
C CYS A 403 18.18 15.26 -8.87
N PRO A 404 18.43 16.14 -9.87
CA PRO A 404 17.78 17.45 -9.92
C PRO A 404 16.25 17.35 -9.79
N LEU A 405 15.62 18.19 -8.95
CA LEU A 405 14.18 18.13 -8.70
C LEU A 405 13.36 18.21 -10.01
N ASP A 406 13.81 19.00 -10.97
CA ASP A 406 13.21 19.14 -12.29
C ASP A 406 13.10 17.83 -13.06
N ASN A 407 14.00 16.85 -12.83
CA ASN A 407 13.92 15.56 -13.50
C ASN A 407 12.71 14.76 -13.03
N LEU A 408 12.43 14.78 -11.72
CA LEU A 408 11.21 14.17 -11.17
C LEU A 408 9.97 14.92 -11.65
N ALA A 409 9.99 16.26 -11.61
CA ALA A 409 8.85 17.06 -12.04
C ALA A 409 8.52 16.82 -13.52
N LYS A 410 9.53 16.79 -14.41
CA LYS A 410 9.36 16.48 -15.83
C LYS A 410 8.84 15.06 -16.04
N LEU A 411 9.41 14.08 -15.34
CA LEU A 411 8.95 12.69 -15.43
C LEU A 411 7.45 12.58 -15.12
N VAL A 412 7.01 13.17 -14.00
CA VAL A 412 5.60 13.15 -13.57
C VAL A 412 4.72 13.93 -14.55
N ALA A 413 5.15 15.11 -15.01
CA ALA A 413 4.38 15.91 -15.97
C ALA A 413 4.17 15.21 -17.32
N THR A 414 5.14 14.38 -17.75
CA THR A 414 5.04 13.61 -19.00
C THR A 414 4.24 12.31 -18.89
N MET A 415 3.80 11.92 -17.68
CA MET A 415 2.90 10.78 -17.52
C MET A 415 1.56 11.06 -18.22
N PRO A 416 0.90 10.04 -18.79
CA PRO A 416 -0.38 10.22 -19.45
C PRO A 416 -1.42 10.81 -18.49
N ASP A 417 -2.27 11.68 -19.00
CA ASP A 417 -3.43 12.21 -18.28
C ASP A 417 -4.61 11.25 -18.36
N CYS A 418 -5.50 11.36 -17.38
CA CYS A 418 -6.75 10.59 -17.36
C CYS A 418 -7.72 10.96 -18.50
N ASP A 419 -7.39 11.98 -19.29
CA ASP A 419 -8.10 12.41 -20.49
C ASP A 419 -7.86 11.44 -21.66
N LEU A 420 -8.38 10.22 -21.56
CA LEU A 420 -8.81 9.51 -22.76
C LEU A 420 -10.22 10.00 -23.09
N PRO A 421 -10.54 10.30 -24.36
CA PRO A 421 -11.90 10.70 -24.72
C PRO A 421 -12.82 9.64 -24.16
N ALA A 422 -13.84 10.08 -23.42
CA ALA A 422 -15.02 9.27 -23.18
C ALA A 422 -15.46 8.78 -24.56
N LEU A 423 -15.04 7.57 -24.95
CA LEU A 423 -15.54 6.87 -26.11
C LEU A 423 -17.03 6.79 -25.85
N ALA A 424 -17.75 7.67 -26.54
CA ALA A 424 -19.18 7.88 -26.49
C ALA A 424 -19.84 7.16 -25.31
N VAL A 425 -20.02 7.88 -24.19
CA VAL A 425 -21.19 7.62 -23.36
C VAL A 425 -22.38 7.94 -24.27
N ASN A 426 -22.74 6.99 -25.13
CA ASN A 426 -24.03 6.97 -25.77
C ASN A 426 -24.99 7.01 -24.60
N ASN A 427 -25.73 8.12 -24.52
CA ASN A 427 -26.78 8.36 -23.56
C ASN A 427 -27.50 7.04 -23.27
N ILE A 428 -27.19 6.41 -22.13
CA ILE A 428 -28.11 5.47 -21.53
C ILE A 428 -29.21 6.37 -20.98
N VAL A 429 -30.13 6.77 -21.87
CA VAL A 429 -31.45 7.15 -21.45
C VAL A 429 -31.99 5.92 -20.76
N VAL A 430 -32.04 5.96 -19.42
CA VAL A 430 -32.80 5.00 -18.63
C VAL A 430 -34.27 5.22 -18.99
N LYS A 431 -34.70 4.65 -20.12
CA LYS A 431 -36.13 4.47 -20.36
C LYS A 431 -36.59 3.46 -19.34
N HIS A 432 -37.42 3.90 -18.41
CA HIS A 432 -38.25 3.00 -17.61
C HIS A 432 -39.04 2.13 -18.59
N VAL A 433 -38.62 0.89 -18.75
CA VAL A 433 -39.43 -0.13 -19.41
C VAL A 433 -40.32 -0.71 -18.32
N PRO A 434 -41.64 -0.47 -18.35
CA PRO A 434 -42.54 -1.07 -17.37
C PRO A 434 -42.45 -2.59 -17.49
N MET A 435 -42.34 -3.25 -16.34
CA MET A 435 -42.04 -4.67 -16.10
C MET A 435 -43.07 -5.68 -16.68
N MET A 436 -43.93 -5.27 -17.62
CA MET A 436 -45.08 -6.05 -18.07
C MET A 436 -44.93 -6.70 -19.46
N LEU A 437 -43.88 -6.39 -20.23
CA LEU A 437 -43.73 -6.89 -21.62
C LEU A 437 -42.73 -8.04 -21.83
N MET A 438 -42.04 -8.50 -20.78
CA MET A 438 -41.12 -9.67 -20.86
C MET A 438 -41.84 -11.03 -20.72
N LEU A 439 -43.16 -11.05 -20.49
CA LEU A 439 -43.90 -12.29 -20.21
C LEU A 439 -44.50 -12.99 -21.43
N VAL A 440 -44.35 -12.45 -22.65
CA VAL A 440 -45.06 -13.01 -23.83
C VAL A 440 -44.12 -13.56 -24.94
N PHE A 441 -42.82 -13.22 -24.95
CA PHE A 441 -41.90 -13.69 -26.02
C PHE A 441 -40.86 -14.73 -25.58
N GLY A 442 -40.92 -15.20 -24.33
CA GLY A 442 -40.02 -16.24 -23.80
C GLY A 442 -40.56 -17.68 -23.85
N ILE A 443 -41.60 -17.95 -24.65
CA ILE A 443 -42.17 -19.29 -24.83
C ILE A 443 -42.10 -19.70 -26.30
N ALA A 444 -40.88 -19.83 -26.83
CA ALA A 444 -40.59 -20.69 -27.98
C ALA A 444 -39.06 -20.80 -28.15
N LEU A 445 -38.53 -22.01 -28.03
CA LEU A 445 -37.16 -22.42 -28.40
C LEU A 445 -36.01 -21.81 -27.57
N GLY A 446 -35.73 -22.39 -26.41
CA GLY A 446 -34.50 -22.10 -25.65
C GLY A 446 -34.46 -22.55 -24.18
N GLY A 447 -35.52 -23.22 -23.70
CA GLY A 447 -35.78 -23.42 -22.26
C GLY A 447 -34.79 -24.27 -21.46
N ALA A 448 -33.96 -25.12 -22.08
CA ALA A 448 -33.05 -25.98 -21.32
C ALA A 448 -31.65 -25.35 -21.11
N VAL A 449 -31.08 -24.74 -22.16
CA VAL A 449 -29.73 -24.13 -22.09
C VAL A 449 -29.79 -22.75 -21.43
N GLY A 450 -30.83 -21.97 -21.72
CA GLY A 450 -31.07 -20.67 -21.07
C GLY A 450 -31.31 -20.80 -19.57
N PHE A 451 -31.96 -21.87 -19.11
CA PHE A 451 -32.21 -22.10 -17.68
C PHE A 451 -30.93 -22.48 -16.92
N ILE A 452 -30.00 -23.23 -17.52
CA ILE A 452 -28.73 -23.60 -16.88
C ILE A 452 -27.78 -22.39 -16.80
N ILE A 453 -27.71 -21.59 -17.87
CA ILE A 453 -26.87 -20.38 -17.91
C ILE A 453 -27.46 -19.30 -17.00
N SER A 454 -28.78 -19.10 -17.01
CA SER A 454 -29.47 -18.16 -16.13
C SER A 454 -29.37 -18.60 -14.66
N ARG A 455 -29.50 -19.89 -14.34
CA ARG A 455 -29.33 -20.38 -12.97
C ARG A 455 -27.89 -20.24 -12.46
N ARG A 456 -26.87 -20.44 -13.32
CA ARG A 456 -25.46 -20.16 -12.97
C ARG A 456 -25.17 -18.66 -12.83
N TYR A 457 -25.80 -17.82 -13.65
CA TYR A 457 -25.69 -16.35 -13.58
C TYR A 457 -26.39 -15.79 -12.33
N PHE A 458 -27.60 -16.23 -12.02
CA PHE A 458 -28.36 -15.82 -10.83
C PHE A 458 -27.86 -16.43 -9.52
N GLN A 459 -27.19 -17.59 -9.54
CA GLN A 459 -26.45 -18.07 -8.36
C GLN A 459 -25.19 -17.22 -8.09
N ARG A 460 -24.53 -16.69 -9.13
CA ARG A 460 -23.38 -15.78 -8.96
C ARG A 460 -23.75 -14.37 -8.52
N GLN A 461 -24.97 -13.89 -8.76
CA GLN A 461 -25.42 -12.56 -8.33
C GLN A 461 -26.20 -12.54 -7.00
N LYS A 462 -26.43 -13.70 -6.36
CA LYS A 462 -27.11 -13.76 -5.06
C LYS A 462 -26.21 -13.64 -3.84
N GLU A 463 -24.92 -13.38 -4.03
CA GLU A 463 -24.03 -12.96 -2.95
C GLU A 463 -23.62 -11.51 -3.25
N TYR A 464 -23.73 -10.64 -2.24
CA TYR A 464 -23.58 -9.18 -2.26
C TYR A 464 -24.81 -8.35 -2.67
N PRO A 465 -25.84 -8.26 -1.80
CA PRO A 465 -26.56 -7.01 -1.69
C PRO A 465 -25.62 -5.98 -1.04
N TYR A 466 -25.07 -5.06 -1.83
CA TYR A 466 -24.71 -3.74 -1.31
C TYR A 466 -26.02 -3.11 -0.82
N GLN A 467 -26.31 -3.24 0.48
CA GLN A 467 -27.23 -2.33 1.12
C GLN A 467 -26.55 -0.96 1.12
N ARG A 468 -27.10 -0.02 0.34
CA ARG A 468 -27.08 1.38 0.75
C ARG A 468 -27.67 1.41 2.15
N LEU A 469 -26.83 1.65 3.14
CA LEU A 469 -27.28 2.21 4.39
C LEU A 469 -27.10 3.72 4.21
N ASP A 470 -28.23 4.40 4.38
CA ASP A 470 -28.39 5.85 4.28
C ASP A 470 -27.42 6.63 5.17
#